data_AF-A0A9N7VFL6-F1
#
_entry.id   AF-A0A9N7VFL6-F1
#
_cell.length_a   1.000
_cell.length_b   1.000
_cell.length_c   1.000
_cell.angle_alpha   90.00
_cell.angle_beta   90.00
_cell.angle_gamma   90.00
#
_symmetry.space_group_name_H-M   'P 1'
#
loop_
_entity.id
_entity.type
_entity.pdbx_description
1 polymer ?
#
loop_
_entity_poly.entity_id
_entity_poly.type
_entity_poly.pdbx_seq_one_letter_code
_entity_poly.pdbx_strand_id
1 'polypeptide(L)'
;MTDRGGLRAALLDDDDDDDDDDDEDDEDDDDDDTPEFANPSSFNVTLLDWINVQDRPNDVESVVRKCFDSINRLDPRVIQPFLTDCRDTIAKLDNQNMKAIKGLEDRLYALDQMIASCKKLVNEQKELAQGFLANQKRAENLKDTSVLPDLCLSHTNQLMIMLNNHRKLLDIKKKCTTAKQELANNLQVRLKWCCYVMLHADQDSEKLQALLRLLTELLERVRVVEALSTVPQMYCLAVVEVVRRKMFMRHYREWAYALVKDGKRLYEAEKFKRESFGKLFRKSFLRNRLFRGLDSWPPTSFCTRKPRRFDDELPDISLDDLQFLKSCCPVEVQPFLMVPTMCDLSP
;
A
#
# COMPACT_ATOMS: atom_id res chain seq x y z
N MET A 1 -5.54 -14.50 31.21
CA MET A 1 -5.21 -15.87 31.64
C MET A 1 -3.73 -16.05 31.35
N THR A 2 -2.81 -15.76 32.29
CA THR A 2 -2.24 -16.70 33.30
C THR A 2 -1.84 -18.02 32.62
N ASP A 3 -0.58 -18.45 32.57
CA ASP A 3 0.22 -18.89 33.73
C ASP A 3 1.67 -19.15 33.26
N ARG A 4 2.69 -18.54 33.89
CA ARG A 4 3.71 -19.15 34.77
C ARG A 4 4.06 -20.63 34.55
N GLY A 5 5.37 -20.88 34.54
CA GLY A 5 5.98 -21.77 35.53
C GLY A 5 6.47 -23.13 35.00
N GLY A 6 7.78 -23.32 35.02
CA GLY A 6 8.42 -24.61 34.82
C GLY A 6 9.82 -24.63 35.41
N LEU A 7 9.90 -24.63 36.75
CA LEU A 7 11.10 -25.05 37.48
C LEU A 7 11.37 -26.53 37.19
N ARG A 8 12.63 -26.88 36.96
CA ARG A 8 13.12 -28.22 37.28
C ARG A 8 14.48 -28.10 37.96
N ALA A 9 14.48 -28.42 39.25
CA ALA A 9 15.66 -28.68 40.04
C ALA A 9 16.16 -30.10 39.77
N ALA A 10 17.48 -30.28 39.75
CA ALA A 10 18.13 -31.53 40.11
C ALA A 10 19.49 -31.16 40.72
N LEU A 11 19.57 -31.34 42.04
CA LEU A 11 20.81 -31.53 42.79
C LEU A 11 21.40 -32.89 42.40
N LEU A 12 22.71 -33.00 42.32
CA LEU A 12 23.52 -33.84 43.21
C LEU A 12 25.01 -33.60 42.95
N ASP A 13 25.73 -33.54 44.05
CA ASP A 13 27.18 -33.38 44.24
C ASP A 13 27.97 -34.53 43.60
N ASP A 14 29.23 -34.28 43.25
CA ASP A 14 30.36 -34.90 43.95
C ASP A 14 31.69 -34.25 43.50
N ASP A 15 32.53 -34.04 44.49
CA ASP A 15 33.89 -33.49 44.44
C ASP A 15 34.83 -34.36 43.60
N ASP A 16 35.73 -33.73 42.84
CA ASP A 16 37.07 -34.25 42.58
C ASP A 16 38.02 -33.06 42.44
N ASP A 17 38.95 -32.98 43.39
CA ASP A 17 40.16 -32.15 43.37
C ASP A 17 41.03 -32.58 42.19
N ASP A 18 41.49 -31.62 41.38
CA ASP A 18 42.77 -31.74 40.69
C ASP A 18 43.38 -30.32 40.56
N ASP A 19 44.48 -30.15 41.29
CA ASP A 19 45.45 -29.07 41.15
C ASP A 19 46.10 -29.16 39.78
N ASP A 20 45.98 -28.12 38.95
CA ASP A 20 46.91 -27.87 37.84
C ASP A 20 47.35 -26.40 37.91
N ASP A 21 48.57 -26.23 38.42
CA ASP A 21 49.43 -25.07 38.22
C ASP A 21 49.77 -24.99 36.74
N ASP A 22 49.20 -24.02 36.01
CA ASP A 22 49.72 -23.59 34.71
C ASP A 22 50.06 -22.10 34.78
N ASP A 23 51.36 -21.84 34.89
CA ASP A 23 52.03 -20.59 34.58
C ASP A 23 51.77 -20.26 33.10
N GLU A 24 50.86 -19.32 32.81
CA GLU A 24 50.78 -18.72 31.48
C GLU A 24 51.83 -17.60 31.37
N ASP A 25 52.91 -17.94 30.69
CA ASP A 25 54.00 -17.09 30.25
C ASP A 25 53.49 -15.86 29.46
N ASP A 26 53.95 -14.69 29.90
CA ASP A 26 54.05 -13.47 29.10
C ASP A 26 55.11 -13.73 28.01
N GLU A 27 54.72 -13.94 26.75
CA GLU A 27 55.61 -13.78 25.61
C GLU A 27 55.09 -12.72 24.63
N ASP A 28 55.99 -11.77 24.38
CA ASP A 28 55.86 -10.57 23.58
C ASP A 28 55.64 -10.88 22.08
N ASP A 29 54.45 -10.53 21.54
CA ASP A 29 54.26 -10.39 20.10
C ASP A 29 54.86 -9.04 19.63
N ASP A 30 56.17 -9.05 19.36
CA ASP A 30 56.85 -8.11 18.49
C ASP A 30 56.48 -8.44 17.02
N ASP A 31 55.33 -7.95 16.55
CA ASP A 31 54.99 -7.99 15.12
C ASP A 31 55.58 -6.77 14.39
N ASP A 32 56.52 -7.11 13.52
CA ASP A 32 57.31 -6.32 12.58
C ASP A 32 56.46 -5.39 11.69
N ASP A 33 56.45 -4.09 12.00
CA ASP A 33 55.92 -3.03 11.15
C ASP A 33 56.85 -2.79 9.94
N THR A 34 56.70 -3.60 8.89
CA THR A 34 57.16 -3.26 7.53
C THR A 34 55.95 -2.90 6.65
N PRO A 35 55.77 -1.62 6.23
CA PRO A 35 54.66 -1.26 5.37
C PRO A 35 54.97 -1.68 3.93
N GLU A 36 54.41 -2.81 3.50
CA GLU A 36 54.23 -3.09 2.07
C GLU A 36 53.33 -2.01 1.46
N PHE A 37 53.94 -1.03 0.80
CA PHE A 37 53.27 -0.11 -0.13
C PHE A 37 52.81 -0.87 -1.38
N ALA A 38 51.86 -1.77 -1.23
CA ALA A 38 51.02 -2.21 -2.33
C ALA A 38 49.95 -1.15 -2.55
N ASN A 39 50.18 -0.23 -3.50
CA ASN A 39 49.14 0.68 -4.00
C ASN A 39 47.91 -0.17 -4.38
N PRO A 40 46.81 -0.16 -3.61
CA PRO A 40 45.60 -0.82 -4.05
C PRO A 40 45.12 -0.01 -5.24
N SER A 41 44.95 -0.67 -6.39
CA SER A 41 44.28 -0.09 -7.54
C SER A 41 42.99 0.58 -7.05
N SER A 42 42.98 1.91 -7.05
CA SER A 42 41.89 2.73 -6.53
C SER A 42 40.65 2.46 -7.37
N PHE A 43 39.76 1.62 -6.85
CA PHE A 43 38.42 1.43 -7.41
C PHE A 43 37.65 2.73 -7.18
N ASN A 44 37.66 3.60 -8.18
CA ASN A 44 36.92 4.86 -8.18
C ASN A 44 35.43 4.61 -8.46
N VAL A 45 34.74 3.95 -7.53
CA VAL A 45 33.29 3.76 -7.59
C VAL A 45 32.64 5.02 -7.01
N THR A 46 31.86 5.73 -7.82
CA THR A 46 31.13 6.90 -7.33
C THR A 46 29.92 6.49 -6.49
N LEU A 47 29.41 7.40 -5.66
CA LEU A 47 28.16 7.18 -4.94
C LEU A 47 27.00 6.84 -5.89
N LEU A 48 26.97 7.47 -7.07
CA LEU A 48 25.96 7.19 -8.10
C LEU A 48 26.11 5.77 -8.66
N ASP A 49 27.33 5.31 -8.93
CA ASP A 49 27.58 3.94 -9.39
C ASP A 49 27.13 2.92 -8.34
N TRP A 50 27.43 3.18 -7.06
CA TRP A 50 27.00 2.33 -5.96
C TRP A 50 25.47 2.24 -5.88
N ILE A 51 24.77 3.37 -5.99
CA ILE A 51 23.29 3.44 -6.00
C ILE A 51 22.72 2.64 -7.18
N ASN A 52 23.25 2.86 -8.39
CA ASN A 52 22.75 2.22 -9.61
C ASN A 52 22.92 0.69 -9.61
N VAL A 53 23.92 0.16 -8.88
CA VAL A 53 24.12 -1.28 -8.76
C VAL A 53 23.12 -1.93 -7.78
N GLN A 54 22.57 -1.19 -6.82
CA GLN A 54 21.61 -1.73 -5.85
C GLN A 54 20.28 -2.16 -6.50
N ASP A 55 19.83 -1.44 -7.53
CA ASP A 55 18.60 -1.76 -8.27
C ASP A 55 18.78 -1.51 -9.78
N ARG A 56 19.54 -2.40 -10.44
CA ARG A 56 19.92 -2.26 -11.87
C ARG A 56 18.77 -1.93 -12.84
N PRO A 57 17.56 -2.53 -12.78
CA PRO A 57 16.47 -2.14 -13.70
C PRO A 57 15.88 -0.74 -13.43
N ASN A 58 16.19 -0.15 -12.27
CA ASN A 58 15.75 1.16 -11.83
C ASN A 58 16.94 2.03 -11.44
N ASP A 59 17.95 2.12 -12.30
CA ASP A 59 18.96 3.15 -12.17
C ASP A 59 18.32 4.56 -12.10
N VAL A 60 19.05 5.52 -11.54
CA VAL A 60 18.51 6.86 -11.25
C VAL A 60 17.97 7.52 -12.52
N GLU A 61 18.66 7.38 -13.66
CA GLU A 61 18.24 7.98 -14.93
C GLU A 61 16.95 7.32 -15.47
N SER A 62 16.83 6.00 -15.35
CA SER A 62 15.65 5.21 -15.68
C SER A 62 14.44 5.63 -14.86
N VAL A 63 14.60 5.80 -13.55
CA VAL A 63 13.51 6.28 -12.68
C VAL A 63 13.07 7.69 -13.09
N VAL A 64 14.01 8.61 -13.30
CA VAL A 64 13.71 9.99 -13.72
C VAL A 64 13.03 10.02 -15.08
N ARG A 65 13.51 9.25 -16.06
CA ARG A 65 12.91 9.13 -17.39
C ARG A 65 11.48 8.61 -17.32
N LYS A 66 11.25 7.53 -16.56
CA LYS A 66 9.90 6.99 -16.31
C LYS A 66 8.97 8.02 -15.66
N CYS A 67 9.49 8.89 -14.78
CA CYS A 67 8.72 10.00 -14.23
C CYS A 67 8.31 10.99 -15.31
N PHE A 68 9.25 11.47 -16.12
CA PHE A 68 8.96 12.40 -17.22
C PHE A 68 7.98 11.81 -18.24
N ASP A 69 8.15 10.55 -18.63
CA ASP A 69 7.22 9.86 -19.52
C ASP A 69 5.80 9.81 -18.93
N SER A 70 5.69 9.52 -17.64
CA SER A 70 4.40 9.49 -16.94
C SER A 70 3.79 10.90 -16.83
N ILE A 71 4.59 11.93 -16.53
CA ILE A 71 4.15 13.33 -16.48
C ILE A 71 3.64 13.79 -17.85
N ASN A 72 4.36 13.47 -18.93
CA ASN A 72 3.96 13.82 -20.31
C ASN A 72 2.64 13.14 -20.69
N ARG A 73 2.45 11.87 -20.30
CA ARG A 73 1.18 11.15 -20.51
C ARG A 73 0.05 11.71 -19.65
N LEU A 74 0.37 12.30 -18.50
CA LEU A 74 -0.57 12.94 -17.60
C LEU A 74 -0.78 14.43 -17.87
N ASP A 75 -0.21 14.95 -18.97
CA ASP A 75 -0.36 16.36 -19.35
C ASP A 75 -1.86 16.73 -19.44
N PRO A 76 -2.29 17.83 -18.81
CA PRO A 76 -3.67 18.29 -18.87
C PRO A 76 -4.22 18.41 -20.31
N ARG A 77 -3.38 18.77 -21.29
CA ARG A 77 -3.77 18.85 -22.70
C ARG A 77 -4.17 17.50 -23.29
N VAL A 78 -3.60 16.41 -22.77
CA VAL A 78 -3.91 15.03 -23.16
C VAL A 78 -5.12 14.50 -22.38
N ILE A 79 -5.16 14.74 -21.07
CA ILE A 79 -6.22 14.18 -20.21
C ILE A 79 -7.55 14.96 -20.32
N GLN A 80 -7.52 16.29 -20.41
CA GLN A 80 -8.74 17.12 -20.33
C GLN A 80 -9.79 16.81 -21.42
N PRO A 81 -9.42 16.55 -22.69
CA PRO A 81 -10.38 16.11 -23.70
C PRO A 81 -11.11 14.84 -23.27
N PHE A 82 -10.37 13.83 -22.79
CA PHE A 82 -10.95 12.58 -22.31
C PHE A 82 -11.87 12.80 -21.09
N LEU A 83 -11.48 13.64 -20.12
CA LEU A 83 -12.35 13.96 -18.98
C LEU A 83 -13.61 14.73 -19.38
N THR A 84 -13.57 15.44 -20.50
CA THR A 84 -14.74 16.10 -21.08
C THR A 84 -15.67 15.05 -21.69
N ASP A 85 -15.12 14.10 -22.47
CA ASP A 85 -15.88 12.97 -23.00
C ASP A 85 -16.57 12.15 -21.88
N CYS A 86 -15.87 11.89 -20.78
CA CYS A 86 -16.46 11.21 -19.62
C CYS A 86 -17.65 11.99 -19.04
N ARG A 87 -17.52 13.32 -18.90
CA ARG A 87 -18.60 14.19 -18.42
C ARG A 87 -19.80 14.16 -19.36
N ASP A 88 -19.56 14.14 -20.66
CA ASP A 88 -20.61 14.03 -21.67
C ASP A 88 -21.31 12.65 -21.61
N THR A 89 -20.56 11.57 -21.40
CA THR A 89 -21.13 10.22 -21.17
C THR A 89 -22.01 10.20 -19.92
N ILE A 90 -21.58 10.83 -18.82
CA ILE A 90 -22.38 10.95 -17.59
C ILE A 90 -23.64 11.78 -17.84
N ALA A 91 -23.55 12.89 -18.57
CA ALA A 91 -24.72 13.69 -18.92
C ALA A 91 -25.74 12.89 -19.76
N LYS A 92 -25.26 12.01 -20.67
CA LYS A 92 -26.13 11.10 -21.43
C LYS A 92 -26.81 10.06 -20.54
N LEU A 93 -26.15 9.57 -19.49
CA LEU A 93 -26.76 8.68 -18.50
C LEU A 93 -27.93 9.37 -17.80
N ASP A 94 -27.88 10.67 -17.57
CA ASP A 94 -28.95 11.42 -16.90
C ASP A 94 -30.10 11.88 -17.80
N ASN A 95 -30.12 11.44 -19.06
CA ASN A 95 -31.20 11.77 -19.99
C ASN A 95 -32.53 11.08 -19.60
N GLN A 96 -33.37 11.82 -18.88
CA GLN A 96 -34.71 11.39 -18.45
C GLN A 96 -35.63 10.98 -19.61
N ASN A 97 -35.49 11.60 -20.79
CA ASN A 97 -36.31 11.25 -21.95
C ASN A 97 -36.01 9.84 -22.45
N MET A 98 -34.80 9.33 -22.22
CA MET A 98 -34.42 7.96 -22.57
C MET A 98 -34.74 6.97 -21.44
N LYS A 99 -34.66 7.41 -20.17
CA LYS A 99 -35.01 6.61 -18.99
C LYS A 99 -36.52 6.33 -18.86
N ALA A 100 -37.38 7.28 -19.22
CA ALA A 100 -38.83 7.15 -19.04
C ALA A 100 -39.64 7.42 -20.32
N ILE A 101 -40.69 6.63 -20.54
CA ILE A 101 -41.68 6.85 -21.60
C ILE A 101 -42.83 7.65 -21.01
N LYS A 102 -42.90 8.95 -21.34
CA LYS A 102 -43.96 9.85 -20.84
C LYS A 102 -45.34 9.37 -21.28
N GLY A 103 -46.29 9.35 -20.36
CA GLY A 103 -47.68 8.96 -20.61
C GLY A 103 -47.86 7.48 -20.96
N LEU A 104 -46.87 6.62 -20.69
CA LEU A 104 -46.99 5.18 -20.94
C LEU A 104 -48.14 4.58 -20.11
N GLU A 105 -48.29 5.00 -18.87
CA GLU A 105 -49.35 4.54 -17.96
C GLU A 105 -50.74 4.84 -18.52
N ASP A 106 -51.01 6.10 -18.92
CA ASP A 106 -52.28 6.49 -19.54
C ASP A 106 -52.59 5.69 -20.81
N ARG A 107 -51.55 5.47 -21.65
CA ARG A 107 -51.69 4.68 -22.88
C ARG A 107 -51.99 3.20 -22.59
N LEU A 108 -51.35 2.61 -21.59
CA LEU A 108 -51.60 1.24 -21.15
C LEU A 108 -53.01 1.11 -20.56
N TYR A 109 -53.44 2.10 -19.78
CA TYR A 109 -54.78 2.16 -19.24
C TYR A 109 -55.85 2.23 -20.35
N ALA A 110 -55.66 3.07 -21.36
CA ALA A 110 -56.55 3.15 -22.52
C ALA A 110 -56.61 1.83 -23.31
N LEU A 111 -55.48 1.12 -23.44
CA LEU A 111 -55.44 -0.22 -24.04
C LEU A 111 -56.22 -1.24 -23.22
N ASP A 112 -56.13 -1.19 -21.89
CA ASP A 112 -56.89 -2.09 -21.02
C ASP A 112 -58.41 -1.86 -21.15
N GLN A 113 -58.85 -0.60 -21.24
CA GLN A 113 -60.25 -0.27 -21.54
C GLN A 113 -60.69 -0.83 -22.92
N MET A 114 -59.85 -0.72 -23.95
CA MET A 114 -60.14 -1.32 -25.26
C MET A 114 -60.26 -2.85 -25.20
N ILE A 115 -59.42 -3.51 -24.41
CA ILE A 115 -59.48 -4.96 -24.18
C ILE A 115 -60.77 -5.35 -23.45
N ALA A 116 -61.17 -4.59 -22.43
CA ALA A 116 -62.45 -4.80 -21.73
C ALA A 116 -63.64 -4.65 -22.68
N SER A 117 -63.65 -3.61 -23.52
CA SER A 117 -64.68 -3.43 -24.55
C SER A 117 -64.69 -4.58 -25.57
N CYS A 118 -63.52 -5.09 -25.96
CA CYS A 118 -63.40 -6.24 -26.85
C CYS A 118 -64.04 -7.49 -26.22
N LYS A 119 -63.76 -7.78 -24.94
CA LYS A 119 -64.38 -8.89 -24.20
C LYS A 119 -65.91 -8.78 -24.17
N LYS A 120 -66.44 -7.58 -23.96
CA LYS A 120 -67.89 -7.32 -24.00
C LYS A 120 -68.50 -7.63 -25.37
N LEU A 121 -67.91 -7.11 -26.44
CA LEU A 121 -68.38 -7.35 -27.81
C LEU A 121 -68.33 -8.84 -28.17
N VAL A 122 -67.30 -9.57 -27.74
CA VAL A 122 -67.21 -11.03 -27.94
C VAL A 122 -68.33 -11.75 -27.20
N ASN A 123 -68.67 -11.31 -25.98
CA ASN A 123 -69.78 -11.91 -25.23
C ASN A 123 -71.14 -11.65 -25.91
N GLU A 124 -71.40 -10.42 -26.34
CA GLU A 124 -72.60 -10.07 -27.11
C GLU A 124 -72.73 -10.90 -28.39
N GLN A 125 -71.62 -11.15 -29.10
CA GLN A 125 -71.60 -12.02 -30.28
C GLN A 125 -71.97 -13.47 -29.93
N LYS A 126 -71.51 -13.98 -28.78
CA LYS A 126 -71.87 -15.32 -28.29
C LYS A 126 -73.35 -15.42 -27.93
N GLU A 127 -73.89 -14.40 -27.27
CA GLU A 127 -75.31 -14.33 -26.91
C GLU A 127 -76.21 -14.28 -28.15
N LEU A 128 -75.84 -13.45 -29.14
CA LEU A 128 -76.55 -13.40 -30.43
C LEU A 128 -76.50 -14.75 -31.15
N ALA A 129 -75.33 -15.40 -31.22
CA ALA A 129 -75.18 -16.73 -31.81
C ALA A 129 -76.03 -17.80 -31.10
N GLN A 130 -76.09 -17.77 -29.76
CA GLN A 130 -76.98 -18.65 -28.99
C GLN A 130 -78.46 -18.34 -29.25
N GLY A 131 -78.81 -17.06 -29.44
CA GLY A 131 -80.14 -16.62 -29.84
C GLY A 131 -80.60 -17.25 -31.16
N PHE A 132 -79.74 -17.28 -32.18
CA PHE A 132 -80.04 -17.97 -33.44
C PHE A 132 -80.34 -19.46 -33.24
N LEU A 133 -79.51 -20.16 -32.45
CA LEU A 133 -79.70 -21.59 -32.16
C LEU A 133 -81.00 -21.86 -31.39
N ALA A 134 -81.34 -20.99 -30.43
CA ALA A 134 -82.58 -21.11 -29.67
C ALA A 134 -83.82 -20.86 -30.55
N ASN A 135 -83.76 -19.85 -31.43
CA ASN A 135 -84.81 -19.53 -32.38
C ASN A 135 -85.01 -20.65 -33.41
N GLN A 136 -83.93 -21.25 -33.91
CA GLN A 136 -83.97 -22.41 -34.80
C GLN A 136 -84.70 -23.59 -34.13
N LYS A 137 -84.28 -23.98 -32.91
CA LYS A 137 -84.95 -25.06 -32.14
C LYS A 137 -86.43 -24.77 -31.88
N ARG A 138 -86.77 -23.50 -31.62
CA ARG A 138 -88.16 -23.09 -31.40
C ARG A 138 -88.99 -23.23 -32.67
N ALA A 139 -88.46 -22.83 -33.83
CA ALA A 139 -89.13 -22.97 -35.12
C ALA A 139 -89.35 -24.45 -35.51
N GLU A 140 -88.37 -25.32 -35.25
CA GLU A 140 -88.47 -26.77 -35.47
C GLU A 140 -89.62 -27.40 -34.64
N ASN A 141 -89.84 -26.91 -33.41
CA ASN A 141 -90.82 -27.47 -32.47
C ASN A 141 -92.25 -26.95 -32.64
N LEU A 142 -92.45 -25.69 -33.05
CA LEU A 142 -93.78 -25.06 -33.13
C LEU A 142 -94.60 -25.51 -34.34
N LYS A 143 -93.96 -25.92 -35.46
CA LYS A 143 -94.61 -26.29 -36.74
C LYS A 143 -95.65 -25.28 -37.27
N ASP A 144 -95.63 -24.05 -36.77
CA ASP A 144 -96.49 -22.95 -37.20
C ASP A 144 -95.70 -22.05 -38.17
N THR A 145 -96.06 -22.15 -39.44
CA THR A 145 -95.41 -21.46 -40.55
C THR A 145 -95.63 -19.95 -40.53
N SER A 146 -96.62 -19.46 -39.76
CA SER A 146 -96.97 -18.04 -39.68
C SER A 146 -95.93 -17.18 -38.94
N VAL A 147 -95.08 -17.81 -38.11
CA VAL A 147 -94.08 -17.11 -37.27
C VAL A 147 -92.74 -16.89 -38.00
N LEU A 148 -92.53 -17.54 -39.15
CA LEU A 148 -91.28 -17.50 -39.90
C LEU A 148 -90.90 -16.10 -40.43
N PRO A 149 -91.83 -15.26 -40.95
CA PRO A 149 -91.49 -13.92 -41.43
C PRO A 149 -90.88 -13.04 -40.33
N ASP A 150 -91.48 -13.05 -39.14
CA ASP A 150 -90.99 -12.27 -37.98
C ASP A 150 -89.66 -12.80 -37.46
N LEU A 151 -89.47 -14.12 -37.46
CA LEU A 151 -88.21 -14.74 -37.08
C LEU A 151 -87.08 -14.38 -38.06
N CYS A 152 -87.36 -14.39 -39.36
CA CYS A 152 -86.43 -13.95 -40.41
C CYS A 152 -86.06 -12.48 -40.26
N LEU A 153 -87.03 -11.59 -40.02
CA LEU A 153 -86.77 -10.18 -39.72
C LEU A 153 -85.89 -10.00 -38.48
N SER A 154 -86.18 -10.73 -37.40
CA SER A 154 -85.34 -10.73 -36.19
C SER A 154 -83.92 -11.21 -36.47
N HIS A 155 -83.75 -12.29 -37.25
CA HIS A 155 -82.46 -12.81 -37.66
C HIS A 155 -81.67 -11.82 -38.51
N THR A 156 -82.31 -11.14 -39.46
CA THR A 156 -81.68 -10.08 -40.25
C THR A 156 -81.17 -8.95 -39.35
N ASN A 157 -81.97 -8.50 -38.37
CA ASN A 157 -81.55 -7.48 -37.42
C ASN A 157 -80.39 -7.93 -36.52
N GLN A 158 -80.43 -9.17 -36.01
CA GLN A 158 -79.34 -9.74 -35.22
C GLN A 158 -78.04 -9.86 -36.03
N LEU A 159 -78.11 -10.30 -37.30
CA LEU A 159 -76.94 -10.37 -38.19
C LEU A 159 -76.34 -8.98 -38.44
N MET A 160 -77.17 -7.94 -38.58
CA MET A 160 -76.69 -6.56 -38.71
C MET A 160 -75.94 -6.08 -37.45
N ILE A 161 -76.43 -6.43 -36.25
CA ILE A 161 -75.75 -6.14 -34.98
C ILE A 161 -74.43 -6.92 -34.90
N MET A 162 -74.44 -8.21 -35.24
CA MET A 162 -73.23 -9.04 -35.26
C MET A 162 -72.18 -8.47 -36.23
N LEU A 163 -72.59 -8.01 -37.42
CA LEU A 163 -71.69 -7.39 -38.39
C LEU A 163 -71.08 -6.09 -37.82
N ASN A 164 -71.88 -5.26 -37.16
CA ASN A 164 -71.39 -4.04 -36.52
C ASN A 164 -70.40 -4.35 -35.38
N ASN A 165 -70.71 -5.33 -34.53
CA ASN A 165 -69.83 -5.78 -33.47
C ASN A 165 -68.52 -6.34 -34.03
N HIS A 166 -68.57 -7.10 -35.12
CA HIS A 166 -67.37 -7.60 -35.81
C HIS A 166 -66.50 -6.46 -36.34
N ARG A 167 -67.08 -5.44 -36.97
CA ARG A 167 -66.34 -4.24 -37.43
C ARG A 167 -65.64 -3.52 -36.27
N LYS A 168 -66.32 -3.35 -35.13
CA LYS A 168 -65.71 -2.77 -33.92
C LYS A 168 -64.56 -3.62 -33.38
N LEU A 169 -64.70 -4.95 -33.38
CA LEU A 169 -63.62 -5.87 -32.98
C LEU A 169 -62.39 -5.74 -33.88
N LEU A 170 -62.58 -5.64 -35.20
CA LEU A 170 -61.49 -5.43 -36.15
C LEU A 170 -60.78 -4.08 -35.94
N ASP A 171 -61.53 -3.02 -35.63
CA ASP A 171 -60.96 -1.71 -35.32
C ASP A 171 -60.13 -1.74 -34.02
N ILE A 172 -60.66 -2.34 -32.95
CA ILE A 172 -59.91 -2.53 -31.69
C ILE A 172 -58.64 -3.34 -31.94
N LYS A 173 -58.74 -4.45 -32.69
CA LYS A 173 -57.56 -5.27 -33.05
C LYS A 173 -56.51 -4.42 -33.76
N LYS A 174 -56.89 -3.63 -34.76
CA LYS A 174 -55.98 -2.76 -35.51
C LYS A 174 -55.29 -1.76 -34.58
N LYS A 175 -56.05 -1.06 -33.72
CA LYS A 175 -55.52 -0.09 -32.75
C LYS A 175 -54.52 -0.74 -31.79
N CYS A 176 -54.84 -1.91 -31.22
CA CYS A 176 -53.93 -2.64 -30.35
C CYS A 176 -52.64 -3.08 -31.06
N THR A 177 -52.75 -3.57 -32.31
CA THR A 177 -51.57 -3.95 -33.10
C THR A 177 -50.67 -2.75 -33.39
N THR A 178 -51.23 -1.61 -33.78
CA THR A 178 -50.47 -0.38 -34.01
C THR A 178 -49.79 0.11 -32.74
N ALA A 179 -50.51 0.16 -31.62
CA ALA A 179 -49.94 0.58 -30.33
C ALA A 179 -48.81 -0.34 -29.86
N LYS A 180 -48.96 -1.66 -30.04
CA LYS A 180 -47.90 -2.64 -29.74
C LYS A 180 -46.64 -2.39 -30.59
N GLN A 181 -46.82 -2.13 -31.90
CA GLN A 181 -45.70 -1.88 -32.80
C GLN A 181 -44.98 -0.57 -32.46
N GLU A 182 -45.72 0.50 -32.16
CA GLU A 182 -45.15 1.78 -31.74
C GLU A 182 -44.31 1.61 -30.46
N LEU A 183 -44.87 0.95 -29.44
CA LEU A 183 -44.16 0.69 -28.20
C LEU A 183 -42.91 -0.17 -28.42
N ALA A 184 -43.01 -1.24 -29.22
CA ALA A 184 -41.87 -2.10 -29.54
C ALA A 184 -40.73 -1.32 -30.21
N ASN A 185 -41.05 -0.48 -31.22
CA ASN A 185 -40.07 0.37 -31.89
C ASN A 185 -39.42 1.37 -30.92
N ASN A 186 -40.23 1.97 -30.04
CA ASN A 186 -39.74 2.93 -29.06
C ASN A 186 -38.79 2.27 -28.04
N LEU A 187 -39.17 1.11 -27.51
CA LEU A 187 -38.34 0.31 -26.61
C LEU A 187 -37.03 -0.12 -27.29
N GLN A 188 -37.09 -0.54 -28.55
CA GLN A 188 -35.89 -0.94 -29.29
C GLN A 188 -34.87 0.20 -29.42
N VAL A 189 -35.31 1.41 -29.78
CA VAL A 189 -34.43 2.59 -29.87
C VAL A 189 -33.81 2.92 -28.52
N ARG A 190 -34.60 2.87 -27.44
CA ARG A 190 -34.13 3.14 -26.08
C ARG A 190 -33.13 2.10 -25.58
N LEU A 191 -33.40 0.81 -25.81
CA LEU A 191 -32.47 -0.26 -25.44
C LEU A 191 -31.13 -0.10 -26.16
N LYS A 192 -31.13 0.21 -27.46
CA LYS A 192 -29.90 0.51 -28.21
C LYS A 192 -29.14 1.68 -27.61
N TRP A 193 -29.84 2.73 -27.22
CA TRP A 193 -29.22 3.88 -26.54
C TRP A 193 -28.62 3.50 -25.18
N CYS A 194 -29.34 2.75 -24.35
CA CYS A 194 -28.82 2.26 -23.07
C CYS A 194 -27.54 1.44 -23.28
N CYS A 195 -27.55 0.50 -24.22
CA CYS A 195 -26.34 -0.28 -24.55
C CYS A 195 -25.18 0.60 -25.00
N TYR A 196 -25.45 1.60 -25.86
CA TYR A 196 -24.44 2.55 -26.32
C TYR A 196 -23.81 3.34 -25.16
N VAL A 197 -24.64 3.96 -24.31
CA VAL A 197 -24.14 4.77 -23.18
C VAL A 197 -23.44 3.90 -22.14
N MET A 198 -23.95 2.70 -21.86
CA MET A 198 -23.30 1.76 -20.93
C MET A 198 -21.93 1.29 -21.43
N LEU A 199 -21.81 0.98 -22.73
CA LEU A 199 -20.53 0.60 -23.33
C LEU A 199 -19.51 1.74 -23.23
N HIS A 200 -19.92 2.98 -23.51
CA HIS A 200 -19.04 4.13 -23.36
C HIS A 200 -18.65 4.38 -21.90
N ALA A 201 -19.59 4.26 -20.97
CA ALA A 201 -19.29 4.42 -19.54
C ALA A 201 -18.30 3.36 -19.03
N ASP A 202 -18.41 2.13 -19.50
CA ASP A 202 -17.49 1.04 -19.17
C ASP A 202 -16.08 1.30 -19.73
N GLN A 203 -15.98 1.67 -21.01
CA GLN A 203 -14.71 2.04 -21.66
C GLN A 203 -14.05 3.26 -21.00
N ASP A 204 -14.83 4.27 -20.64
CA ASP A 204 -14.36 5.47 -19.94
C ASP A 204 -13.85 5.08 -18.53
N SER A 205 -14.56 4.18 -17.83
CA SER A 205 -14.15 3.66 -16.52
C SER A 205 -12.79 2.93 -16.58
N GLU A 206 -12.59 2.04 -17.56
CA GLU A 206 -11.32 1.33 -17.73
C GLU A 206 -10.15 2.29 -17.98
N LYS A 207 -10.34 3.30 -18.84
CA LYS A 207 -9.33 4.32 -19.13
C LYS A 207 -9.04 5.20 -17.92
N LEU A 208 -10.07 5.63 -17.18
CA LEU A 208 -9.90 6.35 -15.92
C LEU A 208 -9.09 5.55 -14.90
N GLN A 209 -9.37 4.25 -14.79
CA GLN A 209 -8.62 3.36 -13.90
C GLN A 209 -7.15 3.24 -14.32
N ALA A 210 -6.86 3.18 -15.62
CA ALA A 210 -5.50 3.17 -16.14
C ALA A 210 -4.75 4.49 -15.84
N LEU A 211 -5.42 5.65 -15.98
CA LEU A 211 -4.86 6.95 -15.61
C LEU A 211 -4.60 7.04 -14.10
N LEU A 212 -5.50 6.54 -13.26
CA LEU A 212 -5.32 6.50 -11.82
C LEU A 212 -4.10 5.65 -11.43
N ARG A 213 -3.93 4.46 -12.03
CA ARG A 213 -2.74 3.63 -11.82
C ARG A 213 -1.45 4.36 -12.20
N LEU A 214 -1.43 5.00 -13.37
CA LEU A 214 -0.29 5.77 -13.83
C LEU A 214 0.07 6.92 -12.87
N LEU A 215 -0.93 7.62 -12.33
CA LEU A 215 -0.75 8.69 -11.35
C LEU A 215 -0.17 8.15 -10.03
N THR A 216 -0.71 7.05 -9.51
CA THR A 216 -0.22 6.41 -8.29
C THR A 216 1.23 5.96 -8.44
N GLU A 217 1.57 5.29 -9.55
CA GLU A 217 2.95 4.88 -9.83
C GLU A 217 3.90 6.08 -9.97
N LEU A 218 3.44 7.18 -10.59
CA LEU A 218 4.24 8.40 -10.67
C LEU A 218 4.51 8.98 -9.27
N LEU A 219 3.51 9.04 -8.40
CA LEU A 219 3.68 9.53 -7.02
C LEU A 219 4.72 8.71 -6.24
N GLU A 220 4.69 7.39 -6.39
CA GLU A 220 5.69 6.51 -5.76
C GLU A 220 7.10 6.77 -6.30
N ARG A 221 7.25 6.89 -7.63
CA ARG A 221 8.55 7.18 -8.25
C ARG A 221 9.08 8.57 -7.87
N VAL A 222 8.22 9.58 -7.79
CA VAL A 222 8.60 10.93 -7.34
C VAL A 222 9.15 10.91 -5.91
N ARG A 223 8.53 10.15 -5.00
CA ARG A 223 9.05 9.99 -3.63
C ARG A 223 10.45 9.37 -3.61
N VAL A 224 10.72 8.41 -4.49
CA VAL A 224 12.05 7.81 -4.64
C VAL A 224 13.05 8.86 -5.14
N VAL A 225 12.68 9.65 -6.15
CA VAL A 225 13.52 10.75 -6.66
C VAL A 225 13.80 11.81 -5.58
N GLU A 226 12.80 12.19 -4.79
CA GLU A 226 12.96 13.09 -3.65
C GLU A 226 13.95 12.51 -2.64
N ALA A 227 13.81 11.23 -2.26
CA ALA A 227 14.75 10.58 -1.35
C ALA A 227 16.18 10.57 -1.93
N LEU A 228 16.33 10.19 -3.21
CA LEU A 228 17.62 10.17 -3.92
C LEU A 228 18.29 11.55 -3.96
N SER A 229 17.52 12.62 -4.06
CA SER A 229 18.05 13.99 -4.07
C SER A 229 18.78 14.37 -2.76
N THR A 230 18.43 13.72 -1.65
CA THR A 230 19.04 13.97 -0.32
C THR A 230 20.26 13.09 -0.03
N VAL A 231 20.47 12.01 -0.80
CA VAL A 231 21.52 11.02 -0.54
C VAL A 231 22.94 11.62 -0.58
N PRO A 232 23.32 12.51 -1.52
CA PRO A 232 24.65 13.12 -1.53
C PRO A 232 24.95 13.91 -0.24
N GLN A 233 23.96 14.65 0.27
CA GLN A 233 24.10 15.39 1.53
C GLN A 233 24.27 14.42 2.71
N MET A 234 23.43 13.40 2.80
CA MET A 234 23.51 12.40 3.88
C MET A 234 24.84 11.64 3.87
N TYR A 235 25.36 11.32 2.68
CA TYR A 235 26.68 10.71 2.53
C TYR A 235 27.78 11.63 3.08
N CYS A 236 27.77 12.92 2.73
CA CYS A 236 28.75 13.88 3.26
C CYS A 236 28.73 13.96 4.79
N LEU A 237 27.53 14.03 5.38
CA LEU A 237 27.36 14.05 6.85
C LEU A 237 27.88 12.76 7.51
N ALA A 238 27.60 11.60 6.91
CA ALA A 238 28.07 10.32 7.42
C ALA A 238 29.60 10.21 7.40
N VAL A 239 30.25 10.64 6.31
CA VAL A 239 31.72 10.66 6.19
C VAL A 239 32.35 11.54 7.26
N VAL A 240 31.82 12.76 7.47
CA VAL A 240 32.29 13.65 8.55
C VAL A 240 32.14 13.02 9.92
N GLU A 241 31.01 12.35 10.18
CA GLU A 241 30.75 11.73 11.48
C GLU A 241 31.70 10.55 11.75
N VAL A 242 32.05 9.76 10.73
CA VAL A 242 33.07 8.71 10.83
C VAL A 242 34.42 9.31 11.25
N VAL A 243 34.88 10.36 10.57
CA VAL A 243 36.15 11.03 10.90
C VAL A 243 36.12 11.59 12.32
N ARG A 244 35.03 12.26 12.71
CA ARG A 244 34.84 12.81 14.06
C ARG A 244 34.93 11.73 15.14
N ARG A 245 34.25 10.58 14.95
CA ARG A 245 34.28 9.45 15.90
C ARG A 245 35.65 8.81 15.98
N LYS A 246 36.37 8.67 14.86
CA LYS A 246 37.75 8.17 14.88
C LYS A 246 38.70 9.11 15.60
N MET A 247 38.58 10.42 15.38
CA MET A 247 39.33 11.42 16.15
C MET A 247 39.04 11.26 17.64
N PHE A 248 37.77 11.19 18.04
CA PHE A 248 37.39 10.99 19.43
C PHE A 248 37.94 9.69 20.01
N MET A 249 37.83 8.57 19.29
CA MET A 249 38.33 7.27 19.72
C MET A 249 39.83 7.31 19.99
N ARG A 250 40.63 7.98 19.13
CA ARG A 250 42.07 8.15 19.35
C ARG A 250 42.37 8.91 20.65
N HIS A 251 41.76 10.08 20.84
CA HIS A 251 41.96 10.88 22.05
C HIS A 251 41.46 10.14 23.31
N TYR A 252 40.32 9.47 23.23
CA TYR A 252 39.78 8.67 24.32
C TYR A 252 40.72 7.52 24.69
N ARG A 253 41.29 6.81 23.71
CA ARG A 253 42.25 5.72 23.93
C ARG A 253 43.52 6.24 24.60
N GLU A 254 44.09 7.35 24.11
CA GLU A 254 45.26 7.99 24.71
C GLU A 254 45.01 8.38 26.16
N TRP A 255 43.89 9.07 26.42
CA TRP A 255 43.48 9.48 27.76
C TRP A 255 43.25 8.28 28.68
N ALA A 256 42.46 7.29 28.24
CA ALA A 256 42.13 6.14 29.07
C ALA A 256 43.35 5.26 29.36
N TYR A 257 44.28 5.12 28.41
CA TYR A 257 45.52 4.38 28.62
C TYR A 257 46.46 5.09 29.59
N ALA A 258 46.56 6.42 29.52
CA ALA A 258 47.29 7.21 30.51
C ALA A 258 46.69 7.03 31.91
N LEU A 259 45.36 7.12 32.04
CA LEU A 259 44.66 6.92 33.30
C LEU A 259 44.88 5.52 33.88
N VAL A 260 44.82 4.47 33.04
CA VAL A 260 45.07 3.09 33.46
C VAL A 260 46.52 2.90 33.90
N LYS A 261 47.48 3.52 33.20
CA LYS A 261 48.90 3.47 33.58
C LYS A 261 49.14 4.08 34.95
N ASP A 262 48.54 5.24 35.22
CA ASP A 262 48.68 5.91 36.52
C ASP A 262 47.93 5.19 37.63
N GLY A 263 46.73 4.66 37.34
CA GLY A 263 45.97 3.84 38.29
C GLY A 263 46.68 2.53 38.64
N LYS A 264 47.31 1.84 37.67
CA LYS A 264 48.16 0.66 37.93
C LYS A 264 49.33 1.00 38.85
N ARG A 265 50.07 2.07 38.57
CA ARG A 265 51.20 2.52 39.40
C ARG A 265 50.76 2.81 40.84
N LEU A 266 49.63 3.51 41.01
CA LEU A 266 49.08 3.83 42.33
C LEU A 266 48.66 2.56 43.08
N TYR A 267 48.00 1.64 42.39
CA TYR A 267 47.58 0.36 42.95
C TYR A 267 48.77 -0.49 43.38
N GLU A 268 49.80 -0.63 42.54
CA GLU A 268 51.01 -1.40 42.83
C GLU A 268 51.81 -0.80 44.00
N ALA A 269 51.95 0.53 44.05
CA ALA A 269 52.62 1.21 45.15
C ALA A 269 51.91 1.01 46.50
N GLU A 270 50.56 1.05 46.51
CA GLU A 270 49.77 0.78 47.71
C GLU A 270 49.79 -0.71 48.07
N LYS A 271 49.70 -1.61 47.09
CA LYS A 271 49.83 -3.06 47.26
C LYS A 271 51.16 -3.39 47.94
N PHE A 272 52.27 -2.86 47.43
CA PHE A 272 53.60 -3.07 48.00
C PHE A 272 53.71 -2.57 49.45
N LYS A 273 53.15 -1.41 49.77
CA LYS A 273 53.13 -0.87 51.14
C LYS A 273 52.32 -1.77 52.09
N ARG A 274 51.13 -2.23 51.67
CA ARG A 274 50.28 -3.14 52.47
C ARG A 274 50.93 -4.51 52.65
N GLU A 275 51.57 -5.06 51.62
CA GLU A 275 52.32 -6.32 51.72
C GLU A 275 53.49 -6.20 52.68
N SER A 276 54.26 -5.12 52.56
CA SER A 276 55.43 -4.86 53.41
C SER A 276 55.05 -4.71 54.89
N PHE A 277 54.01 -3.92 55.18
CA PHE A 277 53.47 -3.80 56.54
C PHE A 277 52.83 -5.11 57.02
N GLY A 278 52.08 -5.78 56.13
CA GLY A 278 51.44 -7.06 56.40
C GLY A 278 52.44 -8.11 56.86
N LYS A 279 53.62 -8.21 56.23
CA LYS A 279 54.71 -9.11 56.65
C LYS A 279 55.13 -8.86 58.11
N LEU A 280 55.25 -7.60 58.53
CA LEU A 280 55.62 -7.23 59.90
C LEU A 280 54.48 -7.47 60.89
N PHE A 281 53.25 -7.17 60.50
CA PHE A 281 52.09 -7.17 61.39
C PHE A 281 51.36 -8.52 61.48
N ARG A 282 51.70 -9.49 60.60
CA ARG A 282 51.02 -10.80 60.47
C ARG A 282 50.92 -11.59 61.78
N LYS A 283 51.94 -11.51 62.63
CA LYS A 283 52.04 -12.25 63.92
C LYS A 283 51.58 -11.41 65.13
N SER A 284 51.15 -10.17 64.94
CA SER A 284 50.72 -9.30 66.02
C SER A 284 49.35 -9.71 66.57
N PHE A 285 49.23 -9.84 67.89
CA PHE A 285 47.94 -10.09 68.55
C PHE A 285 46.94 -8.94 68.37
N LEU A 286 47.41 -7.76 67.96
CA LEU A 286 46.58 -6.57 67.71
C LEU A 286 45.79 -6.65 66.40
N ARG A 287 46.25 -7.46 65.43
CA ARG A 287 45.70 -7.53 64.07
C ARG A 287 44.20 -7.81 64.04
N ASN A 288 43.76 -8.83 64.77
CA ASN A 288 42.36 -9.25 64.73
C ASN A 288 41.51 -8.72 65.90
N ARG A 289 42.13 -8.02 66.86
CA ARG A 289 41.44 -7.52 68.07
C ARG A 289 41.22 -6.02 68.04
N LEU A 290 42.23 -5.23 67.66
CA LEU A 290 42.18 -3.76 67.70
C LEU A 290 42.01 -3.13 66.32
N PHE A 291 42.64 -3.69 65.27
CA PHE A 291 42.65 -3.11 63.92
C PHE A 291 41.99 -4.02 62.87
N ARG A 292 40.71 -4.29 63.05
CA ARG A 292 39.91 -5.08 62.09
C ARG A 292 39.84 -4.35 60.73
N GLY A 293 40.06 -5.08 59.64
CA GLY A 293 39.97 -4.54 58.27
C GLY A 293 41.29 -4.08 57.65
N LEU A 294 42.43 -4.15 58.36
CA LEU A 294 43.74 -3.91 57.76
C LEU A 294 44.13 -4.93 56.67
N ASP A 295 43.42 -6.06 56.60
CA ASP A 295 43.58 -7.08 55.55
C ASP A 295 42.74 -6.78 54.28
N SER A 296 41.99 -5.67 54.27
CA SER A 296 41.26 -5.24 53.07
C SER A 296 42.23 -4.83 51.96
N TRP A 297 41.81 -5.02 50.70
CA TRP A 297 42.56 -4.62 49.52
C TRP A 297 41.79 -3.58 48.71
N PRO A 298 42.48 -2.64 48.05
CA PRO A 298 41.82 -1.77 47.08
C PRO A 298 41.21 -2.61 45.94
N PRO A 299 40.07 -2.19 45.34
CA PRO A 299 39.49 -2.90 44.20
C PRO A 299 40.45 -2.92 42.99
N THR A 300 40.66 -4.09 42.41
CA THR A 300 41.51 -4.29 41.22
C THR A 300 40.80 -3.96 39.90
N SER A 301 39.55 -3.53 39.93
CA SER A 301 38.71 -3.36 38.74
C SER A 301 38.65 -1.92 38.21
N PHE A 302 39.05 -0.93 39.01
CA PHE A 302 38.93 0.49 38.65
C PHE A 302 40.29 1.08 38.26
N CYS A 303 40.37 1.70 37.08
CA CYS A 303 41.59 2.37 36.57
C CYS A 303 42.85 1.49 36.50
N THR A 304 42.69 0.17 36.40
CA THR A 304 43.78 -0.81 36.33
C THR A 304 43.68 -1.71 35.09
N ARG A 305 42.56 -1.66 34.37
CA ARG A 305 42.29 -2.44 33.15
C ARG A 305 41.98 -1.51 31.99
N LYS A 306 42.45 -1.86 30.79
CA LYS A 306 42.16 -1.12 29.56
C LYS A 306 40.64 -1.13 29.29
N PRO A 307 40.05 -0.02 28.78
CA PRO A 307 38.64 0.01 28.41
C PRO A 307 38.35 -0.94 27.24
N ARG A 308 37.09 -1.39 27.16
CA ARG A 308 36.60 -2.18 26.02
C ARG A 308 36.71 -1.36 24.73
N ARG A 309 37.10 -2.01 23.63
CA ARG A 309 37.10 -1.38 22.30
C ARG A 309 35.67 -1.12 21.81
N PHE A 310 35.50 -0.03 21.09
CA PHE A 310 34.25 0.37 20.44
C PHE A 310 34.61 1.08 19.13
N ASP A 311 33.65 1.14 18.19
CA ASP A 311 33.80 1.79 16.88
C ASP A 311 34.84 1.13 15.95
N ASP A 312 35.19 -0.13 16.20
CA ASP A 312 36.18 -0.86 15.39
C ASP A 312 35.68 -1.22 13.97
N GLU A 313 34.37 -1.20 13.72
CA GLU A 313 33.76 -1.44 12.40
C GLU A 313 33.65 -0.17 11.53
N LEU A 314 34.08 1.00 12.04
CA LEU A 314 34.01 2.23 11.26
C LEU A 314 34.98 2.17 10.05
N PRO A 315 34.56 2.66 8.87
CA PRO A 315 35.42 2.71 7.70
C PRO A 315 36.71 3.50 7.95
N ASP A 316 37.79 3.09 7.30
CA ASP A 316 39.08 3.76 7.43
C ASP A 316 39.14 5.05 6.59
N ILE A 317 38.53 6.12 7.12
CA ILE A 317 38.51 7.44 6.49
C ILE A 317 39.38 8.41 7.30
N SER A 318 40.24 9.15 6.61
CA SER A 318 41.13 10.18 7.18
C SER A 318 40.63 11.61 6.94
N LEU A 319 41.29 12.58 7.57
CA LEU A 319 41.04 14.01 7.32
C LEU A 319 41.44 14.40 5.89
N ASP A 320 42.47 13.77 5.33
CA ASP A 320 42.94 14.04 3.98
C ASP A 320 41.93 13.52 2.95
N ASP A 321 41.31 12.36 3.20
CA ASP A 321 40.22 11.84 2.36
C ASP A 321 39.00 12.79 2.35
N LEU A 322 38.70 13.40 3.50
CA LEU A 322 37.61 14.38 3.60
C LEU A 322 37.93 15.65 2.80
N GLN A 323 39.18 16.14 2.86
CA GLN A 323 39.63 17.28 2.07
C GLN A 323 39.62 16.97 0.58
N PHE A 324 40.07 15.77 0.20
CA PHE A 324 40.01 15.27 -1.16
C PHE A 324 38.56 15.22 -1.67
N LEU A 325 37.65 14.61 -0.90
CA LEU A 325 36.23 14.55 -1.25
C LEU A 325 35.64 15.96 -1.42
N LYS A 326 35.95 16.89 -0.51
CA LYS A 326 35.52 18.29 -0.60
C LYS A 326 36.00 18.98 -1.88
N SER A 327 37.20 18.65 -2.36
CA SER A 327 37.75 19.19 -3.61
C SER A 327 37.04 18.65 -4.86
N CYS A 328 36.48 17.45 -4.80
CA CYS A 328 35.79 16.80 -5.91
C CYS A 328 34.27 17.05 -5.93
N CYS A 329 33.68 17.40 -4.80
CA CYS A 329 32.23 17.55 -4.67
C CYS A 329 31.69 18.91 -5.16
N PRO A 330 30.42 18.95 -5.65
CA PRO A 330 29.73 20.19 -5.99
C PRO A 330 29.63 21.17 -4.82
N VAL A 331 29.59 22.47 -5.11
CA VAL A 331 29.61 23.56 -4.11
C VAL A 331 28.44 23.47 -3.14
N GLU A 332 27.30 22.93 -3.59
CA GLU A 332 26.07 22.80 -2.81
C GLU A 332 26.22 21.84 -1.62
N VAL A 333 27.09 20.82 -1.74
CA VAL A 333 27.28 19.81 -0.68
C VAL A 333 28.55 20.04 0.15
N GLN A 334 29.48 20.88 -0.31
CA GLN A 334 30.71 21.21 0.41
C GLN A 334 30.50 21.72 1.86
N PRO A 335 29.45 22.50 2.19
CA PRO A 335 29.20 22.94 3.57
C PRO A 335 28.99 21.79 4.55
N PHE A 336 28.56 20.62 4.08
CA PHE A 336 28.34 19.43 4.92
C PHE A 336 29.62 18.64 5.20
N LEU A 337 30.73 18.95 4.51
CA LEU A 337 32.04 18.30 4.68
C LEU A 337 32.96 19.08 5.64
N MET A 338 32.38 19.60 6.72
CA MET A 338 33.09 20.34 7.75
C MET A 338 33.15 19.49 9.01
N VAL A 339 34.36 19.10 9.44
CA VAL A 339 34.54 18.45 10.73
C VAL A 339 34.21 19.47 11.82
N PRO A 340 33.24 19.21 12.71
CA PRO A 340 33.05 20.04 13.89
C PRO A 340 34.38 20.08 14.63
N THR A 341 34.84 21.27 15.03
CA THR A 341 35.90 21.38 16.02
C THR A 341 35.50 20.48 17.17
N MET A 342 36.31 19.43 17.41
CA MET A 342 36.16 18.58 18.59
C MET A 342 36.00 19.55 19.75
N CYS A 343 34.81 19.56 20.38
CA CYS A 343 34.45 20.55 21.40
C CYS A 343 35.65 20.87 22.28
N ASP A 344 35.84 22.16 22.52
CA ASP A 344 36.64 22.82 23.56
C ASP A 344 36.93 21.95 24.80
N LEU A 345 37.75 20.92 24.63
CA LEU A 345 38.38 20.15 25.70
C LEU A 345 39.77 20.75 25.90
N SER A 346 39.84 22.08 26.01
CA SER A 346 40.93 22.69 26.72
C SER A 346 40.73 22.38 28.21
N PRO A 347 41.73 21.80 28.90
CA PRO A 347 41.62 21.47 30.31
C PRO A 347 41.31 22.67 31.20
#